data_AF-A0A6P0XTH0-F1
#
_entry.id   AF-A0A6P0XTH0-F1
#
_cell.length_a   1.000
_cell.length_b   1.000
_cell.length_c   1.000
_cell.angle_alpha   90.00
_cell.angle_beta   90.00
_cell.angle_gamma   90.00
#
_symmetry.space_group_name_H-M   'P 1'
#
loop_
_entity.id
_entity.type
_entity.pdbx_description
1 polymer ?
#
loop_
_entity_poly.entity_id
_entity_poly.type
_entity_poly.pdbx_seq_one_letter_code
_entity_poly.pdbx_strand_id
1 'polypeptide(L)'
;MLIVISYINPSFAQVKNVEIIEAIPERNEGKVSLRLKAYDQNNKPVRGLQKENFNITVCPPKTDPKARKCQTLNPIDINWKIPLPEELPTAWVIVLLDFSGSMKQLDSSGEKTKLEGAIAAIRKFNQDLAEKGENTKISIVPFGKGGENCPGNQVTKKELDNFVLAGNRKVEQSLKKLESQ
;
A
#
# COMPACT_ATOMS: atom_id res chain seq x y z
N MET A 1 13.58 26.32 -37.41
CA MET A 1 13.10 26.33 -36.02
C MET A 1 11.99 25.30 -35.92
N LEU A 2 12.30 24.12 -35.39
CA LEU A 2 11.35 23.02 -35.24
C LEU A 2 10.65 23.20 -33.88
N ILE A 3 9.37 23.59 -33.88
CA ILE A 3 8.57 23.63 -32.65
C ILE A 3 7.91 22.25 -32.52
N VAL A 4 8.45 21.41 -31.64
CA VAL A 4 7.80 20.16 -31.23
C VAL A 4 6.83 20.51 -30.11
N ILE A 5 5.53 20.58 -30.42
CA ILE A 5 4.49 20.67 -29.40
C ILE A 5 4.10 19.25 -29.01
N SER A 6 4.75 18.73 -27.97
CA SER A 6 4.38 17.46 -27.34
C SER A 6 3.24 17.71 -26.34
N TYR A 7 2.00 17.44 -26.76
CA TYR A 7 0.88 17.27 -25.83
C TYR A 7 0.98 15.90 -25.17
N ILE A 8 1.71 15.82 -24.07
CA ILE A 8 1.57 14.70 -23.15
C ILE A 8 0.32 15.01 -22.33
N ASN A 9 -0.82 14.43 -22.69
CA ASN A 9 -1.94 14.31 -21.77
C ASN A 9 -1.68 13.06 -20.93
N PRO A 10 -1.12 13.15 -19.71
CA PRO A 10 -1.21 12.02 -18.80
C PRO A 10 -2.71 11.79 -18.58
N SER A 11 -3.19 10.62 -18.97
CA SER A 11 -4.52 10.16 -18.58
C SER A 11 -4.52 10.04 -17.06
N PHE A 12 -4.92 11.12 -16.39
CA PHE A 12 -5.28 11.10 -14.98
C PHE A 12 -6.38 10.05 -14.85
N ALA A 13 -6.12 8.98 -14.10
CA ALA A 13 -7.07 7.89 -13.91
C ALA A 13 -8.45 8.46 -13.54
N GLN A 14 -9.41 8.32 -14.45
CA GLN A 14 -10.74 8.91 -14.29
C GLN A 14 -11.49 8.16 -13.19
N VAL A 15 -11.87 8.88 -12.13
CA VAL A 15 -12.64 8.31 -11.01
C VAL A 15 -13.99 7.83 -11.54
N LYS A 16 -14.30 6.56 -11.33
CA LYS A 16 -15.60 5.95 -11.70
C LYS A 16 -16.54 5.86 -10.51
N ASN A 17 -16.00 5.57 -9.32
CA ASN A 17 -16.80 5.38 -8.11
C ASN A 17 -16.13 6.02 -6.89
N VAL A 18 -16.94 6.52 -5.96
CA VAL A 18 -16.51 7.04 -4.65
C VAL A 18 -17.37 6.38 -3.57
N GLU A 19 -16.71 5.84 -2.55
CA GLU A 19 -17.35 5.16 -1.43
C GLU A 19 -17.04 5.89 -0.12
N ILE A 20 -18.07 6.11 0.71
CA ILE A 20 -17.90 6.51 2.12
C ILE A 20 -17.66 5.24 2.92
N ILE A 21 -16.41 5.01 3.32
CA ILE A 21 -16.03 3.82 4.09
C ILE A 21 -16.17 4.02 5.60
N GLU A 22 -16.23 5.26 6.05
CA GLU A 22 -16.40 5.60 7.46
C GLU A 22 -17.08 6.96 7.61
N ALA A 23 -18.01 7.07 8.56
CA ALA A 23 -18.67 8.32 8.92
C ALA A 23 -18.77 8.41 10.44
N ILE A 24 -17.98 9.30 11.04
CA ILE A 24 -17.89 9.47 12.50
C ILE A 24 -18.50 10.82 12.87
N PRO A 25 -19.71 10.85 13.47
CA PRO A 25 -20.27 12.07 14.00
C PRO A 25 -19.58 12.46 15.32
N GLU A 26 -19.11 13.70 15.42
CA GLU A 26 -18.62 14.27 16.67
C GLU A 26 -19.80 14.76 17.50
N ARG A 27 -20.07 14.11 18.63
CA ARG A 27 -21.33 14.21 19.37
C ARG A 27 -21.66 15.61 19.93
N ASN A 28 -20.71 16.55 19.94
CA ASN A 28 -20.87 17.84 20.62
C ASN A 28 -20.57 19.08 19.76
N GLU A 29 -20.09 18.93 18.52
CA GLU A 29 -19.61 20.07 17.71
C GLU A 29 -20.34 20.22 16.36
N GLY A 30 -21.33 19.38 16.07
CA GLY A 30 -22.02 19.40 14.77
C GLY A 30 -21.11 19.05 13.59
N LYS A 31 -19.97 18.40 13.85
CA LYS A 31 -18.99 17.96 12.86
C LYS A 31 -19.18 16.48 12.54
N VAL A 32 -18.87 16.11 11.30
CA VAL A 32 -18.82 14.72 10.86
C VAL A 32 -17.51 14.51 10.11
N SER A 33 -16.74 13.51 10.55
CA SER A 33 -15.55 13.07 9.84
C SER A 33 -15.92 11.96 8.86
N LEU A 34 -15.65 12.17 7.58
CA LEU A 34 -15.90 11.20 6.51
C LEU A 34 -14.58 10.65 5.98
N ARG A 35 -14.50 9.33 5.83
CA ARG A 35 -13.39 8.67 5.14
C ARG A 35 -13.89 8.12 3.82
N LEU A 36 -13.20 8.49 2.74
CA LEU A 36 -13.61 8.18 1.38
C LEU A 36 -12.56 7.31 0.68
N LYS A 37 -12.99 6.45 -0.23
CA LYS A 37 -12.14 5.78 -1.22
C LYS A 37 -12.68 6.02 -2.61
N ALA A 38 -11.80 6.41 -3.53
CA ALA A 38 -12.14 6.60 -4.94
C ALA A 38 -11.50 5.49 -5.79
N TYR A 39 -12.24 4.97 -6.75
CA TYR A 39 -11.83 3.87 -7.61
C TYR A 39 -11.96 4.23 -9.08
N ASP A 40 -11.03 3.73 -9.90
CA ASP A 40 -11.08 3.85 -11.35
C ASP A 40 -12.02 2.81 -11.98
N GLN A 41 -12.08 2.81 -13.31
CA GLN A 41 -12.88 1.86 -14.08
C GLN A 41 -12.52 0.37 -13.89
N ASN A 42 -11.30 0.09 -13.44
CA ASN A 42 -10.77 -1.24 -13.17
C ASN A 42 -10.80 -1.59 -11.68
N ASN A 43 -11.55 -0.83 -10.88
CA ASN A 43 -11.64 -0.99 -9.43
C ASN A 43 -10.30 -0.80 -8.69
N LYS A 44 -9.38 -0.02 -9.26
CA LYS A 44 -8.11 0.34 -8.61
C LYS A 44 -8.26 1.66 -7.85
N PRO A 45 -7.68 1.80 -6.65
CA PRO A 45 -7.71 3.06 -5.91
C PRO A 45 -7.06 4.19 -6.70
N VAL A 46 -7.77 5.30 -6.88
CA VAL A 46 -7.24 6.52 -7.49
C VAL A 46 -6.49 7.33 -6.43
N ARG A 47 -5.27 7.74 -6.75
CA ARG A 47 -4.39 8.54 -5.87
C ARG A 47 -4.28 9.97 -6.38
N GLY A 48 -3.82 10.88 -5.52
CA GLY A 48 -3.52 12.26 -5.90
C GLY A 48 -4.74 13.15 -6.11
N LEU A 49 -5.93 12.71 -5.67
CA LEU A 49 -7.12 13.55 -5.69
C LEU A 49 -6.98 14.66 -4.65
N GLN A 50 -7.16 15.89 -5.11
CA GLN A 50 -7.14 17.09 -4.31
C GLN A 50 -8.55 17.46 -3.87
N LYS A 51 -8.64 18.38 -2.89
CA LYS A 51 -9.91 18.84 -2.32
C LYS A 51 -10.89 19.33 -3.39
N GLU A 52 -10.36 19.97 -4.43
CA GLU A 52 -11.08 20.57 -5.56
C GLU A 52 -11.72 19.50 -6.47
N ASN A 53 -11.33 18.23 -6.32
CA ASN A 53 -11.93 17.13 -7.06
C ASN A 53 -13.22 16.58 -6.41
N PHE A 54 -13.64 17.13 -5.26
CA PHE A 54 -14.80 16.65 -4.51
C PHE A 54 -15.82 17.76 -4.25
N ASN A 55 -17.09 17.40 -4.35
CA ASN A 55 -18.22 18.18 -3.85
C ASN A 55 -18.96 17.35 -2.80
N ILE A 56 -19.25 17.93 -1.64
CA ILE A 56 -20.02 17.27 -0.58
C ILE A 56 -21.43 17.85 -0.56
N THR A 57 -22.43 16.98 -0.69
CA THR A 57 -23.84 17.37 -0.64
C THR A 57 -24.52 16.70 0.54
N VAL A 58 -25.15 17.50 1.40
CA VAL A 58 -25.92 17.03 2.56
C VAL A 58 -27.39 17.11 2.19
N CYS A 59 -28.07 15.97 2.22
CA CYS A 59 -29.51 15.87 1.97
C CYS A 59 -30.23 15.51 3.28
N PRO A 60 -31.37 16.16 3.57
CA PRO A 60 -32.20 15.76 4.69
C PRO A 60 -32.86 14.38 4.46
N PRO A 61 -33.34 13.74 5.53
CA PRO A 61 -34.04 12.47 5.44
C PRO A 61 -35.26 12.57 4.52
N LYS A 62 -35.41 11.62 3.60
CA LYS A 62 -36.51 11.58 2.61
C LYS A 62 -37.91 11.45 3.25
N THR A 63 -37.98 11.19 4.55
CA THR A 63 -39.20 10.95 5.31
C THR A 63 -39.81 12.21 5.92
N ASP A 64 -39.15 13.37 5.82
CA ASP A 64 -39.66 14.63 6.37
C ASP A 64 -40.32 15.49 5.26
N PRO A 65 -41.64 15.70 5.28
CA PRO A 65 -42.35 16.53 4.31
C PRO A 65 -42.04 18.03 4.40
N LYS A 66 -41.35 18.49 5.47
CA LYS A 66 -40.83 19.87 5.63
C LYS A 66 -39.32 19.96 5.38
N ALA A 67 -38.71 18.89 4.89
CA ALA A 67 -37.28 18.81 4.67
C ALA A 67 -36.78 19.94 3.74
N ARG A 68 -35.67 20.55 4.13
CA ARG A 68 -34.95 21.54 3.31
C ARG A 68 -34.44 20.87 2.02
N LYS A 69 -34.05 21.66 1.02
CA LYS A 69 -33.37 21.09 -0.16
C LYS A 69 -31.99 20.59 0.24
N CYS A 70 -31.45 19.63 -0.52
CA CYS A 70 -30.05 19.24 -0.38
C CYS A 70 -29.14 20.48 -0.53
N GLN A 71 -28.11 20.56 0.30
CA GLN A 71 -27.16 21.66 0.29
C GLN A 71 -25.77 21.13 -0.06
N THR A 72 -25.15 21.71 -1.09
CA THR A 72 -23.72 21.50 -1.35
C THR A 72 -22.92 22.38 -0.42
N LEU A 73 -21.97 21.80 0.30
CA LEU A 73 -21.07 22.53 1.19
C LEU A 73 -20.03 23.30 0.38
N ASN A 74 -19.68 24.51 0.83
CA ASN A 74 -18.56 25.21 0.23
C ASN A 74 -17.26 24.49 0.57
N PRO A 75 -16.30 24.38 -0.38
CA PRO A 75 -15.01 23.80 -0.10
C PRO A 75 -14.32 24.42 1.12
N ILE A 76 -14.46 25.73 1.35
CA ILE A 76 -13.82 26.42 2.47
C ILE A 76 -14.24 25.87 3.85
N ASP A 77 -15.46 25.32 3.96
CA ASP A 77 -16.00 24.76 5.19
C ASP A 77 -15.54 23.30 5.44
N ILE A 78 -14.81 22.71 4.48
CA ILE A 78 -14.33 21.34 4.53
C ILE A 78 -12.86 21.32 4.92
N ASN A 79 -12.57 20.76 6.09
CA ASN A 79 -11.20 20.42 6.48
C ASN A 79 -10.76 19.15 5.75
N TRP A 80 -9.97 19.32 4.69
CA TRP A 80 -9.51 18.22 3.85
C TRP A 80 -8.16 17.70 4.33
N LYS A 81 -8.10 16.41 4.65
CA LYS A 81 -6.86 15.71 4.95
C LYS A 81 -6.66 14.63 3.90
N ILE A 82 -5.67 14.81 3.03
CA ILE A 82 -5.10 13.68 2.31
C ILE A 82 -4.22 12.98 3.32
N PRO A 83 -4.42 11.69 3.63
CA PRO A 83 -3.40 10.93 4.33
C PRO A 83 -2.17 10.93 3.40
N LEU A 84 -1.26 11.86 3.64
CA LEU A 84 0.04 11.87 3.01
C LEU A 84 0.71 10.55 3.41
N PRO A 85 1.19 9.74 2.47
CA PRO A 85 2.14 8.71 2.79
C PRO A 85 3.50 9.38 2.97
N GLU A 86 3.61 10.40 3.82
CA GLU A 86 4.92 10.97 4.16
C GLU A 86 5.64 10.06 5.16
N GLU A 87 4.88 9.43 6.05
CA GLU A 87 5.39 8.43 6.97
C GLU A 87 4.52 7.19 6.87
N LEU A 88 5.11 6.07 6.45
CA LEU A 88 4.49 4.78 6.68
C LEU A 88 4.34 4.62 8.21
N PRO A 89 3.15 4.30 8.72
CA PRO A 89 2.98 4.09 10.15
C PRO A 89 3.94 2.99 10.61
N THR A 90 4.46 3.10 11.82
CA THR A 90 5.29 2.06 12.42
C THR A 90 4.59 0.70 12.28
N ALA A 91 5.17 -0.18 11.46
CA ALA A 91 4.61 -1.47 11.13
C ALA A 91 5.62 -2.59 11.37
N TRP A 92 5.11 -3.79 11.63
CA TRP A 92 5.90 -5.01 11.78
C TRP A 92 5.53 -5.92 10.61
N VAL A 93 6.46 -6.07 9.66
CA VAL A 93 6.23 -6.78 8.40
C VAL A 93 6.94 -8.13 8.44
N ILE A 94 6.21 -9.22 8.22
CA ILE A 94 6.78 -10.55 8.03
C ILE A 94 6.75 -10.86 6.53
N VAL A 95 7.91 -11.14 5.96
CA VAL A 95 8.07 -11.63 4.60
C VAL A 95 8.26 -13.13 4.65
N LEU A 96 7.23 -13.88 4.25
CA LEU A 96 7.31 -15.33 4.06
C LEU A 96 7.85 -15.61 2.65
N LEU A 97 9.05 -16.17 2.57
CA LEU A 97 9.74 -16.43 1.30
C LEU A 97 9.72 -17.94 1.01
N ASP A 98 9.03 -18.35 -0.05
CA ASP A 98 9.05 -19.75 -0.47
C ASP A 98 10.48 -20.15 -0.90
N PHE A 99 10.95 -21.27 -0.37
CA PHE A 99 12.25 -21.89 -0.63
C PHE A 99 12.10 -23.29 -1.27
N SER A 100 10.93 -23.58 -1.83
CA SER A 100 10.69 -24.79 -2.61
C SER A 100 11.58 -24.86 -3.85
N GLY A 101 11.83 -26.08 -4.37
CA GLY A 101 12.62 -26.27 -5.59
C GLY A 101 12.08 -25.53 -6.81
N SER A 102 10.77 -25.22 -6.84
CA SER A 102 10.14 -24.46 -7.92
C SER A 102 10.65 -23.02 -8.02
N MET A 103 11.20 -22.48 -6.92
CA MET A 103 11.76 -21.12 -6.85
C MET A 103 13.14 -21.02 -7.53
N LYS A 104 13.81 -22.16 -7.78
CA LYS A 104 15.05 -22.23 -8.58
C LYS A 104 14.79 -22.17 -10.09
N GLN A 105 13.53 -22.27 -10.51
CA GLN A 105 13.16 -22.10 -11.91
C GLN A 105 13.20 -20.63 -12.30
N LEU A 106 13.41 -20.36 -13.59
CA LEU A 106 13.32 -19.03 -14.14
C LEU A 106 11.95 -18.39 -13.87
N ASP A 107 11.95 -17.08 -13.66
CA ASP A 107 10.73 -16.29 -13.63
C ASP A 107 10.13 -16.16 -15.04
N SER A 108 8.99 -15.44 -15.15
CA SER A 108 8.31 -15.25 -16.44
C SER A 108 9.13 -14.46 -17.46
N SER A 109 10.17 -13.74 -17.05
CA SER A 109 11.07 -13.02 -17.96
C SER A 109 12.12 -13.94 -18.59
N GLY A 110 12.44 -15.07 -17.95
CA GLY A 110 13.47 -16.00 -18.40
C GLY A 110 14.90 -15.56 -18.09
N GLU A 111 15.10 -14.41 -17.44
CA GLU A 111 16.44 -13.83 -17.20
C GLU A 111 17.05 -14.24 -15.85
N LYS A 112 16.20 -14.51 -14.85
CA LYS A 112 16.60 -14.85 -13.48
C LYS A 112 15.67 -15.86 -12.86
N THR A 113 16.12 -16.55 -11.83
CA THR A 113 15.27 -17.45 -11.03
C THR A 113 14.22 -16.66 -10.25
N LYS A 114 13.09 -17.31 -9.94
CA LYS A 114 12.05 -16.73 -9.08
C LYS A 114 12.61 -16.32 -7.72
N LEU A 115 13.56 -17.09 -7.18
CA LEU A 115 14.24 -16.78 -5.93
C LEU A 115 15.08 -15.49 -6.03
N GLU A 116 15.90 -15.34 -7.07
CA GLU A 116 16.68 -14.12 -7.30
C GLU A 116 15.76 -12.89 -7.48
N GLY A 117 14.67 -13.06 -8.25
CA GLY A 117 13.65 -12.02 -8.41
C GLY A 117 12.99 -11.62 -7.08
N ALA A 118 12.62 -12.59 -6.26
CA ALA A 118 12.03 -12.36 -4.95
C ALA A 118 13.01 -11.66 -4.00
N ILE A 119 14.26 -12.11 -3.94
CA ILE A 119 15.30 -11.48 -3.10
C ILE A 119 15.56 -10.04 -3.54
N ALA A 120 15.65 -9.77 -4.85
CA ALA A 120 15.79 -8.41 -5.37
C ALA A 120 14.59 -7.51 -5.00
N ALA A 121 13.37 -8.05 -5.07
CA ALA A 121 12.17 -7.33 -4.66
C ALA A 121 12.16 -7.03 -3.16
N ILE A 122 12.55 -7.98 -2.31
CA ILE A 122 12.65 -7.78 -0.85
C ILE A 122 13.72 -6.73 -0.53
N ARG A 123 14.86 -6.74 -1.24
CA ARG A 123 15.92 -5.75 -1.08
C ARG A 123 15.42 -4.35 -1.41
N LYS A 124 14.72 -4.17 -2.53
CA LYS A 124 14.13 -2.89 -2.91
C LYS A 124 13.04 -2.44 -1.92
N PHE A 125 12.17 -3.36 -1.51
CA PHE A 125 11.15 -3.10 -0.49
C PHE A 125 11.76 -2.63 0.84
N ASN A 126 12.84 -3.27 1.31
CA ASN A 126 13.56 -2.85 2.51
C ASN A 126 14.17 -1.45 2.39
N GLN A 127 14.69 -1.08 1.22
CA GLN A 127 15.19 0.28 0.95
C GLN A 127 14.05 1.30 0.98
N ASP A 128 12.94 1.00 0.31
CA ASP A 128 11.77 1.89 0.27
C ASP A 128 11.16 2.08 1.67
N LEU A 129 11.16 1.04 2.51
CA LEU A 129 10.74 1.14 3.91
C LEU A 129 11.70 1.98 4.75
N ALA A 130 13.02 1.88 4.51
CA ALA A 130 14.01 2.67 5.24
C ALA A 130 13.93 4.17 4.91
N GLU A 131 13.53 4.52 3.69
CA GLU A 131 13.36 5.91 3.25
C GLU A 131 12.06 6.55 3.74
N LYS A 132 11.00 5.76 3.98
CA LYS A 132 9.63 6.26 4.16
C LYS A 132 8.94 5.85 5.46
N GLY A 133 9.48 4.87 6.19
CA GLY A 133 8.85 4.31 7.38
C GLY A 133 9.67 4.56 8.62
N GLU A 134 9.30 5.56 9.42
CA GLU A 134 9.87 5.72 10.75
C GLU A 134 9.54 4.47 11.61
N ASN A 135 10.59 3.79 12.06
CA ASN A 135 10.53 2.62 12.95
C ASN A 135 9.85 1.36 12.39
N THR A 136 9.66 1.23 11.07
CA THR A 136 9.16 -0.03 10.49
C THR A 136 10.18 -1.15 10.67
N LYS A 137 9.70 -2.33 11.11
CA LYS A 137 10.53 -3.53 11.28
C LYS A 137 10.12 -4.62 10.30
N ILE A 138 11.11 -5.38 9.84
CA ILE A 138 10.95 -6.48 8.90
C ILE A 138 11.55 -7.77 9.50
N SER A 139 10.86 -8.90 9.30
CA SER A 139 11.40 -10.26 9.49
C SER A 139 11.31 -11.00 8.16
N ILE A 140 12.40 -11.63 7.72
CA ILE A 140 12.44 -12.46 6.50
C ILE A 140 12.51 -13.91 6.92
N VAL A 141 11.50 -14.68 6.54
CA VAL A 141 11.30 -16.05 6.99
C VAL A 141 11.23 -16.96 5.77
N PRO A 142 12.35 -17.62 5.40
CA PRO A 142 12.30 -18.66 4.37
C PRO A 142 11.45 -19.82 4.88
N PHE A 143 10.59 -20.37 4.03
CA PHE A 143 9.80 -21.56 4.35
C PHE A 143 9.81 -22.54 3.18
N GLY A 144 9.74 -23.83 3.48
CA GLY A 144 9.67 -24.84 2.43
C GLY A 144 9.75 -26.24 2.99
N LYS A 145 8.99 -27.16 2.40
CA LYS A 145 9.05 -28.56 2.80
C LYS A 145 10.34 -29.20 2.28
N GLY A 146 11.06 -29.86 3.18
CA GLY A 146 12.23 -30.66 2.83
C GLY A 146 11.86 -31.89 2.00
N GLY A 147 12.80 -32.33 1.17
CA GLY A 147 12.78 -33.63 0.51
C GLY A 147 13.66 -34.64 1.27
N GLU A 148 13.88 -35.82 0.70
CA GLU A 148 14.69 -36.88 1.34
C GLU A 148 16.11 -36.42 1.71
N ASN A 149 16.70 -35.50 0.91
CA ASN A 149 18.08 -35.03 1.07
C ASN A 149 18.19 -33.55 1.49
N CYS A 150 17.08 -32.90 1.86
CA CYS A 150 17.13 -31.54 2.37
C CYS A 150 16.12 -31.36 3.52
N PRO A 151 16.54 -30.84 4.69
CA PRO A 151 15.68 -30.76 5.87
C PRO A 151 14.50 -29.77 5.72
N GLY A 152 14.49 -28.96 4.65
CA GLY A 152 13.52 -27.89 4.45
C GLY A 152 13.76 -26.70 5.39
N ASN A 153 12.93 -25.68 5.24
CA ASN A 153 12.91 -24.51 6.13
C ASN A 153 11.62 -24.54 6.93
N GLN A 154 11.72 -24.99 8.18
CA GLN A 154 10.59 -24.95 9.12
C GLN A 154 10.39 -23.52 9.61
N VAL A 155 9.13 -23.17 9.88
CA VAL A 155 8.77 -21.85 10.43
C VAL A 155 8.42 -22.02 11.89
N THR A 156 9.23 -21.41 12.76
CA THR A 156 9.04 -21.36 14.20
C THR A 156 8.60 -19.97 14.65
N LYS A 157 8.01 -19.88 15.85
CA LYS A 157 7.68 -18.57 16.46
C LYS A 157 8.90 -17.65 16.57
N LYS A 158 10.07 -18.23 16.84
CA LYS A 158 11.34 -17.49 16.91
C LYS A 158 11.70 -16.82 15.58
N GLU A 159 11.46 -17.48 14.45
CA GLU A 159 11.72 -16.90 13.12
C GLU A 159 10.69 -15.83 12.76
N LEU A 160 9.41 -16.07 13.08
CA LEU A 160 8.35 -15.08 12.87
C LEU A 160 8.58 -13.79 13.68
N ASP A 161 9.12 -13.90 14.90
CA ASP A 161 9.37 -12.78 15.80
C ASP A 161 10.77 -12.13 15.63
N ASN A 162 11.58 -12.57 14.66
CA ASN A 162 12.95 -12.07 14.44
C ASN A 162 13.00 -10.73 13.67
N PHE A 163 12.32 -9.72 14.21
CA PHE A 163 12.21 -8.40 13.61
C PHE A 163 13.49 -7.57 13.72
N VAL A 164 13.89 -6.97 12.62
CA VAL A 164 14.95 -5.96 12.55
C VAL A 164 14.41 -4.69 11.92
N LEU A 165 14.95 -3.52 12.28
CA LEU A 165 14.57 -2.27 11.63
C LEU A 165 14.84 -2.34 10.12
N ALA A 166 13.93 -1.80 9.31
CA ALA A 166 14.15 -1.64 7.88
C ALA A 166 15.43 -0.81 7.65
N GLY A 167 16.17 -1.15 6.59
CA GLY A 167 17.48 -0.54 6.29
C GLY A 167 18.63 -1.02 7.18
N ASN A 168 18.38 -1.83 8.22
CA ASN A 168 19.45 -2.38 9.04
C ASN A 168 20.33 -3.35 8.22
N ARG A 169 21.66 -3.27 8.40
CA ARG A 169 22.64 -4.15 7.73
C ARG A 169 22.35 -5.65 7.92
N LYS A 170 21.70 -6.05 9.03
CA LYS A 170 21.27 -7.43 9.28
C LYS A 170 20.31 -7.95 8.21
N VAL A 171 19.46 -7.09 7.63
CA VAL A 171 18.53 -7.48 6.55
C VAL A 171 19.33 -7.93 5.33
N GLU A 172 20.32 -7.13 4.90
CA GLU A 172 21.15 -7.46 3.74
C GLU A 172 22.02 -8.70 3.99
N GLN A 173 22.51 -8.90 5.22
CA GLN A 173 23.23 -10.12 5.60
C GLN A 173 22.34 -11.37 5.48
N SER A 174 21.09 -11.28 5.93
CA SER A 174 20.12 -12.36 5.77
C SER A 174 19.84 -12.67 4.30
N LEU A 175 19.62 -11.64 3.47
CA LEU A 175 19.39 -11.82 2.04
C LEU A 175 20.58 -12.47 1.33
N LYS A 176 21.82 -12.04 1.62
CA LYS A 176 23.03 -12.67 1.05
C LYS A 176 23.18 -14.13 1.44
N LYS A 177 22.84 -14.46 2.69
CA LYS A 177 22.86 -15.86 3.16
C LYS A 177 21.84 -16.71 2.39
N LEU A 178 20.68 -16.13 2.05
CA LEU A 178 19.63 -16.77 1.28
C LEU A 178 20.01 -16.95 -0.20
N GLU A 179 20.75 -16.01 -0.79
CA GLU A 179 21.30 -16.12 -2.15
C GLU A 179 22.37 -17.23 -2.27
N SER A 180 23.03 -17.58 -1.17
CA SER A 180 24.14 -18.57 -1.15
C SER A 180 23.73 -20.03 -0.90
N GLN A 181 22.43 -20.34 -0.85
CA GLN A 181 21.87 -21.68 -0.54
C GLN A 181 21.25 -22.35 -1.78
#